data_AF-A0A218X1D5-F1
#
_entry.id   AF-A0A218X1D5-F1
#
_cell.length_a   1.000
_cell.length_b   1.000
_cell.length_c   1.000
_cell.angle_alpha   90.00
_cell.angle_beta   90.00
_cell.angle_gamma   90.00
#
_symmetry.space_group_name_H-M   'P 1'
#
loop_
_entity.id
_entity.type
_entity.pdbx_description
1 polymer ?
#
loop_
_entity_poly.entity_id
_entity_poly.type
_entity_poly.pdbx_seq_one_letter_code
_entity_poly.pdbx_strand_id
1 'polypeptide(L)'
;MGAQPSQNRNATASLSTVWTNSDASDNVVFFWDESSALPILQADIYSCGFYCSDRYKYNFGHCFFAVLILPCCGLAASQLNDLYPMDQVCYPRVVWSTKRNSPVKFNSMLELRSDGDLAMKDADGTTAWSSNTSGKSVAGMSLMESGNLMLLDKNNETVWESFDHPTDSLVMGQKLVVGKKLVSSASPSTDLTLPGLPSLSMTEEGLSARLENNPAQVYYDTRRTDLFYSTSNP
;
A
#
# COMPACT_ATOMS: atom_id res chain seq x y z
N MET A 1 -26.60 -28.68 -4.34
CA MET A 1 -25.25 -28.84 -3.76
C MET A 1 -24.23 -28.62 -4.86
N GLY A 2 -23.69 -27.41 -4.93
CA GLY A 2 -22.52 -27.10 -5.74
C GLY A 2 -21.65 -26.22 -4.88
N ALA A 3 -20.58 -26.78 -4.32
CA ALA A 3 -19.60 -26.01 -3.58
C ALA A 3 -19.00 -24.97 -4.53
N GLN A 4 -19.12 -23.69 -4.19
CA GLN A 4 -18.35 -22.64 -4.84
C GLN A 4 -16.85 -22.94 -4.61
N PRO A 5 -16.00 -22.78 -5.63
CA PRO A 5 -14.57 -22.98 -5.45
C PRO A 5 -14.05 -21.92 -4.48
N SER A 6 -13.41 -22.37 -3.40
CA SER A 6 -12.61 -21.53 -2.52
C SER A 6 -11.63 -20.72 -3.39
N GLN A 7 -11.81 -19.39 -3.47
CA GLN A 7 -10.84 -18.52 -4.12
C GLN A 7 -9.54 -18.56 -3.30
N ASN A 8 -8.64 -19.47 -3.66
CA ASN A 8 -7.30 -19.60 -3.10
C ASN A 8 -6.49 -18.35 -3.50
N ARG A 9 -6.68 -17.23 -2.81
CA ARG A 9 -5.79 -16.07 -2.93
C ARG A 9 -4.66 -16.28 -1.93
N ASN A 10 -3.56 -16.84 -2.42
CA ASN A 10 -2.39 -17.09 -1.59
C ASN A 10 -1.86 -15.77 -1.02
N ALA A 11 -1.42 -15.79 0.25
CA ALA A 11 -0.72 -14.67 0.87
C ALA A 11 0.74 -14.54 0.37
N THR A 12 1.20 -15.45 -0.48
CA THR A 12 2.60 -15.57 -0.90
C THR A 12 2.75 -15.72 -2.41
N ALA A 13 3.91 -15.31 -2.93
CA ALA A 13 4.33 -15.50 -4.31
C ALA A 13 5.80 -15.91 -4.40
N SER A 14 6.13 -16.75 -5.38
CA SER A 14 7.49 -17.17 -5.69
C SER A 14 8.15 -16.24 -6.70
N LEU A 15 9.48 -16.31 -6.82
CA LEU A 15 10.21 -15.63 -7.90
C LEU A 15 9.70 -15.99 -9.29
N SER A 16 10.04 -15.14 -10.25
CA SER A 16 9.63 -15.22 -11.66
C SER A 16 8.10 -15.12 -11.86
N THR A 17 7.41 -14.47 -10.93
CA THR A 17 5.97 -14.20 -11.04
C THR A 17 5.74 -12.82 -11.64
N VAL A 18 4.80 -12.74 -12.57
CA VAL A 18 4.41 -11.49 -13.25
C VAL A 18 2.90 -11.31 -13.14
N TRP A 19 2.48 -10.11 -12.77
CA TRP A 19 1.09 -9.68 -12.79
C TRP A 19 0.94 -8.51 -13.75
N THR A 20 -0.16 -8.49 -14.50
CA THR A 20 -0.48 -7.41 -15.45
C THR A 20 -1.76 -6.73 -15.03
N ASN A 21 -1.77 -5.41 -15.03
CA ASN A 21 -2.95 -4.60 -14.80
C ASN A 21 -3.78 -4.50 -16.09
N SER A 22 -4.71 -5.44 -16.30
CA SER A 22 -5.56 -5.49 -17.51
C SER A 22 -7.05 -5.60 -17.17
N ASP A 23 -7.89 -5.07 -18.07
CA ASP A 23 -9.36 -4.92 -17.88
C ASP A 23 -10.07 -6.25 -18.15
N ALA A 24 -9.34 -7.21 -18.72
CA ALA A 24 -9.77 -8.58 -18.92
C ALA A 24 -9.61 -9.45 -17.65
N SER A 25 -9.14 -8.89 -16.53
CA SER A 25 -9.02 -9.65 -15.29
C SER A 25 -10.37 -9.71 -14.57
N ASP A 26 -10.92 -10.92 -14.43
CA ASP A 26 -12.20 -11.18 -13.73
C ASP A 26 -12.18 -10.80 -12.24
N ASN A 27 -11.03 -10.38 -11.70
CA ASN A 27 -10.82 -10.12 -10.27
C ASN A 27 -10.71 -8.62 -9.92
N VAL A 28 -10.93 -7.71 -10.88
CA VAL A 28 -10.93 -6.27 -10.60
C VAL A 28 -12.10 -5.91 -9.70
N VAL A 29 -11.81 -5.23 -8.60
CA VAL A 29 -12.78 -4.67 -7.66
C VAL A 29 -12.95 -3.19 -7.97
N PHE A 30 -14.20 -2.78 -8.14
CA PHE A 30 -14.57 -1.40 -8.41
C PHE A 30 -15.18 -0.77 -7.17
N PHE A 31 -14.83 0.48 -6.92
CA PHE A 31 -15.29 1.22 -5.76
C PHE A 31 -16.12 2.44 -6.18
N TRP A 32 -16.88 2.96 -5.23
CA TRP A 32 -17.83 4.04 -5.48
C TRP A 32 -17.17 5.41 -5.64
N ASP A 33 -15.90 5.54 -5.22
CA ASP A 33 -15.05 6.71 -5.49
C ASP A 33 -14.41 6.65 -6.89
N GLU A 34 -14.92 5.80 -7.78
CA GLU A 34 -14.41 5.58 -9.14
C GLU A 34 -12.98 4.99 -9.20
N SER A 35 -12.43 4.63 -8.04
CA SER A 35 -11.19 3.88 -7.96
C SER A 35 -11.43 2.39 -8.25
N SER A 36 -10.35 1.68 -8.56
CA SER A 36 -10.40 0.23 -8.70
C SER A 36 -9.12 -0.42 -8.18
N ALA A 37 -9.24 -1.65 -7.71
CA ALA A 37 -8.12 -2.47 -7.31
C ALA A 37 -8.11 -3.81 -8.04
N LEU A 38 -6.94 -4.29 -8.41
CA LEU A 38 -6.70 -5.67 -8.83
C LEU A 38 -5.84 -6.35 -7.76
N PRO A 39 -6.47 -7.04 -6.78
CA PRO A 39 -5.78 -7.83 -5.77
C PRO A 39 -4.92 -8.93 -6.38
N ILE A 40 -3.68 -9.08 -5.90
CA ILE A 40 -2.79 -10.18 -6.28
C ILE A 40 -2.47 -11.12 -5.11
N LEU A 41 -2.35 -10.59 -3.88
CA LEU A 41 -2.24 -11.35 -2.64
C LEU A 41 -3.27 -10.84 -1.63
N GLN A 42 -3.67 -11.71 -0.70
CA GLN A 42 -4.59 -11.37 0.38
C GLN A 42 -4.17 -12.07 1.67
N ALA A 43 -4.26 -11.35 2.79
CA ALA A 43 -4.04 -11.86 4.13
C ALA A 43 -4.97 -11.13 5.10
N ASP A 44 -5.88 -11.87 5.74
CA ASP A 44 -6.94 -11.31 6.58
C ASP A 44 -7.73 -10.18 5.85
N ILE A 45 -7.78 -8.97 6.42
CA ILE A 45 -8.43 -7.80 5.85
C ILE A 45 -7.56 -7.02 4.84
N TYR A 46 -6.30 -7.43 4.68
CA TYR A 46 -5.34 -6.77 3.81
C TYR A 46 -5.25 -7.48 2.47
N SER A 47 -5.06 -6.68 1.43
CA SER A 47 -4.68 -7.17 0.12
C SER A 47 -3.60 -6.27 -0.45
N CYS A 48 -2.71 -6.83 -1.27
CA CYS A 48 -1.83 -6.04 -2.11
C CYS A 48 -2.13 -6.29 -3.58
N GLY A 49 -1.87 -5.30 -4.42
CA GLY A 49 -2.14 -5.37 -5.86
C GLY A 49 -2.09 -4.02 -6.53
N PHE A 50 -2.60 -3.96 -7.76
CA PHE A 50 -2.72 -2.69 -8.47
C PHE A 50 -3.88 -1.91 -7.89
N TYR A 51 -3.69 -0.63 -7.68
CA TYR A 51 -4.73 0.32 -7.31
C TYR A 51 -4.69 1.49 -8.28
N CYS A 52 -5.86 1.91 -8.77
CA CYS A 52 -6.02 3.03 -9.68
C CYS A 52 -6.96 4.05 -9.04
N SER A 53 -6.51 5.28 -8.84
CA SER A 53 -7.23 6.29 -8.03
C SER A 53 -8.41 6.94 -8.75
N ASP A 54 -8.42 6.93 -10.08
CA ASP A 54 -9.52 7.47 -10.90
C ASP A 54 -9.35 6.98 -12.34
N ARG A 55 -10.29 6.16 -12.80
CA ARG A 55 -10.25 5.56 -14.14
C ARG A 55 -10.59 6.56 -15.25
N TYR A 56 -11.50 7.50 -14.97
CA TYR A 56 -12.15 8.33 -15.98
C TYR A 56 -11.46 9.67 -16.19
N LYS A 57 -10.84 10.23 -15.15
CA LYS A 57 -10.18 11.54 -15.19
C LYS A 57 -8.80 11.50 -15.85
N TYR A 58 -8.13 10.34 -15.84
CA TYR A 58 -6.74 10.21 -16.29
C TYR A 58 -6.52 9.20 -17.42
N ASN A 59 -7.54 8.87 -18.22
CA ASN A 59 -7.44 7.90 -19.32
C ASN A 59 -6.76 6.59 -18.87
N PHE A 60 -7.21 6.01 -17.76
CA PHE A 60 -6.65 4.76 -17.20
C PHE A 60 -5.15 4.85 -16.79
N GLY A 61 -4.62 6.07 -16.60
CA GLY A 61 -3.19 6.36 -16.48
C GLY A 61 -2.63 6.52 -15.06
N HIS A 62 -3.45 6.36 -14.02
CA HIS A 62 -3.09 6.67 -12.64
C HIS A 62 -3.21 5.47 -11.71
N CYS A 63 -2.41 4.45 -12.00
CA CYS A 63 -2.32 3.24 -11.19
C CYS A 63 -0.96 3.13 -10.50
N PHE A 64 -0.90 2.35 -9.42
CA PHE A 64 0.33 2.01 -8.70
C PHE A 64 0.14 0.71 -7.93
N PHE A 65 1.23 0.14 -7.43
CA PHE A 65 1.16 -1.03 -6.56
C PHE A 65 0.94 -0.59 -5.11
N ALA A 66 0.00 -1.23 -4.43
CA ALA A 66 -0.46 -0.80 -3.11
C ALA A 66 -0.76 -1.98 -2.18
N VAL A 67 -0.70 -1.72 -0.87
CA VAL A 67 -1.37 -2.50 0.16
C VAL A 67 -2.62 -1.74 0.59
N LEU A 68 -3.73 -2.45 0.64
CA LEU A 68 -5.08 -1.96 0.82
C LEU A 68 -5.73 -2.69 1.99
N ILE A 69 -6.48 -1.97 2.82
CA ILE A 69 -7.54 -2.59 3.62
C ILE A 69 -8.79 -2.63 2.74
N LEU A 70 -9.33 -3.83 2.55
CA LEU A 70 -10.54 -4.06 1.77
C LEU A 70 -11.68 -4.45 2.72
N PRO A 71 -12.45 -3.50 3.26
CA PRO A 71 -13.51 -3.81 4.23
C PRO A 71 -14.60 -4.75 3.68
N CYS A 72 -14.64 -4.99 2.36
CA CYS A 72 -15.65 -5.81 1.69
C CYS A 72 -15.15 -7.18 1.18
N CYS A 73 -13.86 -7.53 1.35
CA CYS A 73 -13.31 -8.78 0.79
C CYS A 73 -13.68 -10.07 1.56
N GLY A 74 -14.58 -9.98 2.54
CA GLY A 74 -15.18 -11.13 3.23
C GLY A 74 -16.57 -11.54 2.70
N LEU A 75 -17.14 -10.80 1.75
CA LEU A 75 -18.53 -11.00 1.30
C LEU A 75 -18.56 -11.35 -0.19
N ALA A 76 -19.26 -12.44 -0.55
CA ALA A 76 -19.55 -12.72 -1.95
C ALA A 76 -20.45 -11.62 -2.52
N ALA A 77 -20.25 -11.23 -3.78
CA ALA A 77 -21.10 -10.28 -4.49
C ALA A 77 -22.61 -10.62 -4.41
N SER A 78 -22.93 -11.91 -4.29
CA SER A 78 -24.30 -12.40 -4.10
C SER A 78 -24.88 -12.18 -2.70
N GLN A 79 -24.06 -11.85 -1.70
CA GLN A 79 -24.50 -11.55 -0.32
C GLN A 79 -24.66 -10.04 -0.07
N LEU A 80 -24.24 -9.20 -1.02
CA LEU A 80 -24.39 -7.74 -0.94
C LEU A 80 -25.83 -7.25 -1.17
N ASN A 81 -26.70 -8.07 -1.80
CA ASN A 81 -28.08 -7.66 -2.08
C ASN A 81 -29.07 -7.89 -0.92
N ASP A 82 -28.77 -8.77 0.04
CA ASP A 82 -29.79 -9.28 0.98
C ASP A 82 -29.58 -8.90 2.45
N LEU A 83 -28.51 -8.18 2.82
CA LEU A 83 -28.17 -8.00 4.25
C LEU A 83 -27.70 -6.62 4.73
N TYR A 84 -27.54 -5.60 3.87
CA TYR A 84 -27.13 -4.27 4.34
C TYR A 84 -27.89 -3.13 3.67
N PRO A 85 -28.44 -2.17 4.43
CA PRO A 85 -28.99 -0.95 3.87
C PRO A 85 -27.89 -0.12 3.18
N MET A 86 -28.32 0.80 2.30
CA MET A 86 -27.60 1.62 1.32
C MET A 86 -26.44 2.52 1.85
N ASP A 87 -25.93 2.28 3.05
CA ASP A 87 -25.03 3.13 3.82
C ASP A 87 -23.63 2.52 4.09
N GLN A 88 -23.35 1.29 3.67
CA GLN A 88 -21.98 0.75 3.62
C GLN A 88 -21.39 0.84 2.21
N VAL A 89 -20.84 2.01 1.92
CA VAL A 89 -20.05 2.24 0.71
C VAL A 89 -18.66 1.62 0.88
N CYS A 90 -18.32 0.64 0.05
CA CYS A 90 -16.98 0.04 0.01
C CYS A 90 -15.99 1.07 -0.53
N TYR A 91 -15.25 1.72 0.37
CA TYR A 91 -14.07 2.51 0.00
C TYR A 91 -12.80 1.74 0.38
N PRO A 92 -11.87 1.56 -0.57
CA PRO A 92 -10.59 0.96 -0.26
C PRO A 92 -9.78 1.93 0.58
N ARG A 93 -8.98 1.42 1.52
CA ARG A 93 -8.00 2.25 2.22
C ARG A 93 -6.61 1.85 1.81
N VAL A 94 -5.95 2.68 1.01
CA VAL A 94 -4.52 2.54 0.71
C VAL A 94 -3.73 2.84 1.98
N VAL A 95 -3.09 1.82 2.55
CA VAL A 95 -2.26 1.96 3.76
C VAL A 95 -0.77 2.03 3.45
N TRP A 96 -0.39 1.54 2.27
CA TRP A 96 0.95 1.66 1.71
C TRP A 96 0.88 1.63 0.19
N SER A 97 1.81 2.30 -0.48
CA SER A 97 1.95 2.17 -1.93
C SER A 97 3.37 2.41 -2.40
N THR A 98 3.66 1.97 -3.61
CA THR A 98 4.82 2.43 -4.35
C THR A 98 4.71 3.93 -4.64
N LYS A 99 5.81 4.50 -5.14
CA LYS A 99 6.04 5.93 -5.31
C LYS A 99 4.86 6.62 -6.01
N ARG A 100 4.02 7.31 -5.23
CA ARG A 100 2.72 7.86 -5.67
C ARG A 100 2.84 8.92 -6.78
N ASN A 101 3.94 9.67 -6.82
CA ASN A 101 4.21 10.67 -7.86
C ASN A 101 4.84 10.09 -9.14
N SER A 102 4.85 8.76 -9.29
CA SER A 102 5.25 8.09 -10.52
C SER A 102 4.20 7.03 -10.86
N PRO A 103 2.94 7.44 -11.12
CA PRO A 103 1.89 6.51 -11.50
C PRO A 103 2.21 5.85 -12.84
N VAL A 104 1.63 4.67 -13.04
CA VAL A 104 1.71 3.90 -14.26
C VAL A 104 0.36 3.85 -14.95
N LYS A 105 0.38 3.56 -16.25
CA LYS A 105 -0.80 3.36 -17.06
C LYS A 105 -1.34 1.95 -16.95
N PHE A 106 -2.52 1.78 -17.50
CA PHE A 106 -3.09 0.48 -17.78
C PHE A 106 -2.18 -0.38 -18.67
N ASN A 107 -2.24 -1.70 -18.51
CA ASN A 107 -1.30 -2.69 -19.06
C ASN A 107 0.13 -2.62 -18.49
N SER A 108 0.30 -1.92 -17.36
CA SER A 108 1.51 -2.00 -16.54
C SER A 108 1.66 -3.39 -15.90
N MET A 109 2.89 -3.69 -15.49
CA MET A 109 3.25 -4.97 -14.91
C MET A 109 3.93 -4.80 -13.55
N LEU A 110 3.66 -5.74 -12.65
CA LEU A 110 4.44 -5.97 -11.45
C LEU A 110 5.18 -7.29 -11.65
N GLU A 111 6.49 -7.29 -11.45
CA GLU A 111 7.34 -8.46 -11.64
C GLU A 111 8.09 -8.74 -10.33
N LEU A 112 7.92 -9.93 -9.77
CA LEU A 112 8.86 -10.48 -8.81
C LEU A 112 9.86 -11.32 -9.59
N ARG A 113 11.02 -10.73 -9.89
CA ARG A 113 11.99 -11.25 -10.86
C ARG A 113 12.84 -12.37 -10.28
N SER A 114 13.48 -13.15 -11.15
CA SER A 114 14.35 -14.26 -10.76
C SER A 114 15.61 -13.85 -9.99
N ASP A 115 16.03 -12.58 -10.13
CA ASP A 115 17.12 -11.99 -9.37
C ASP A 115 16.69 -11.46 -8.00
N GLY A 116 15.41 -11.59 -7.65
CA GLY A 116 14.87 -11.18 -6.36
C GLY A 116 14.35 -9.75 -6.29
N ASP A 117 14.33 -9.02 -7.41
CA ASP A 117 13.79 -7.66 -7.45
C ASP A 117 12.27 -7.65 -7.63
N LEU A 118 11.55 -6.88 -6.82
CA LEU A 118 10.14 -6.55 -7.06
C LEU A 118 10.08 -5.22 -7.81
N ALA A 119 9.67 -5.26 -9.07
CA ALA A 119 9.70 -4.09 -9.95
C ALA A 119 8.35 -3.81 -10.58
N MET A 120 7.99 -2.52 -10.63
CA MET A 120 6.81 -2.00 -11.30
C MET A 120 7.22 -1.39 -12.65
N LYS A 121 6.68 -1.92 -13.75
CA LYS A 121 6.90 -1.42 -15.11
C LYS A 121 5.64 -0.79 -15.67
N ASP A 122 5.79 0.36 -16.30
CA ASP A 122 4.72 1.00 -17.05
C ASP A 122 4.46 0.25 -18.38
N ALA A 123 3.36 0.58 -19.05
CA ALA A 123 2.92 -0.05 -20.28
C ALA A 123 3.92 0.06 -21.45
N ASP A 124 4.80 1.07 -21.42
CA ASP A 124 5.87 1.25 -22.40
C ASP A 124 7.18 0.48 -22.02
N GLY A 125 7.17 -0.24 -20.90
CA GLY A 125 8.30 -0.99 -20.38
C GLY A 125 9.22 -0.20 -19.44
N THR A 126 8.97 1.10 -19.24
CA THR A 126 9.76 1.93 -18.31
C THR A 126 9.57 1.44 -16.87
N THR A 127 10.67 1.33 -16.12
CA THR A 127 10.58 0.96 -14.69
C THR A 127 10.16 2.18 -13.87
N ALA A 128 8.96 2.15 -13.33
CA ALA A 128 8.41 3.23 -12.49
C ALA A 128 8.86 3.14 -11.03
N TRP A 129 9.06 1.91 -10.53
CA TRP A 129 9.51 1.65 -9.16
C TRP A 129 10.20 0.28 -9.04
N SER A 130 11.11 0.13 -8.07
CA SER A 130 11.74 -1.14 -7.71
C SER A 130 12.06 -1.15 -6.20
N SER A 131 12.00 -2.33 -5.58
CA SER A 131 12.46 -2.58 -4.20
C SER A 131 13.98 -2.47 -4.05
N ASN A 132 14.73 -2.46 -5.16
CA ASN A 132 16.20 -2.48 -5.21
C ASN A 132 16.77 -3.68 -4.43
N THR A 133 16.18 -4.85 -4.65
CA THR A 133 16.56 -6.13 -4.01
C THR A 133 17.19 -7.14 -4.98
N SER A 134 17.43 -6.74 -6.24
CA SER A 134 18.21 -7.54 -7.20
C SER A 134 19.53 -8.02 -6.57
N GLY A 135 19.75 -9.34 -6.59
CA GLY A 135 20.94 -9.99 -6.04
C GLY A 135 20.99 -10.09 -4.51
N LYS A 136 19.94 -9.68 -3.78
CA LYS A 136 19.88 -9.73 -2.30
C LYS A 136 19.24 -11.00 -1.74
N SER A 137 19.32 -12.11 -2.47
CA SER A 137 18.88 -13.45 -2.04
C SER A 137 17.40 -13.61 -1.72
N VAL A 138 16.53 -12.70 -2.19
CA VAL A 138 15.08 -12.87 -2.09
C VAL A 138 14.67 -14.20 -2.74
N ALA A 139 13.84 -14.96 -2.05
CA ALA A 139 13.29 -16.25 -2.47
C ALA A 139 11.77 -16.21 -2.67
N GLY A 140 11.08 -15.21 -2.10
CA GLY A 140 9.65 -15.04 -2.26
C GLY A 140 9.13 -13.72 -1.68
N MET A 141 7.85 -13.49 -1.90
CA MET A 141 7.08 -12.36 -1.39
C MET A 141 5.93 -12.87 -0.53
N SER A 142 5.64 -12.20 0.58
CA SER A 142 4.57 -12.55 1.51
C SER A 142 3.85 -11.30 1.99
N LEU A 143 2.52 -11.32 1.97
CA LEU A 143 1.68 -10.34 2.65
C LEU A 143 1.26 -10.91 4.01
N MET A 144 1.60 -10.21 5.08
CA MET A 144 1.27 -10.62 6.45
C MET A 144 -0.12 -10.14 6.84
N GLU A 145 -0.76 -10.81 7.80
CA GLU A 145 -2.06 -10.40 8.38
C GLU A 145 -2.03 -9.01 9.02
N SER A 146 -0.83 -8.50 9.36
CA SER A 146 -0.65 -7.12 9.82
C SER A 146 -0.69 -6.08 8.70
N GLY A 147 -0.75 -6.50 7.44
CA GLY A 147 -0.60 -5.65 6.25
C GLY A 147 0.84 -5.37 5.85
N ASN A 148 1.83 -6.03 6.49
CA ASN A 148 3.23 -5.89 6.10
C ASN A 148 3.51 -6.71 4.84
N LEU A 149 4.02 -6.09 3.78
CA LEU A 149 4.45 -6.76 2.57
C LEU A 149 5.96 -7.00 2.67
N MET A 150 6.36 -8.26 2.65
CA MET A 150 7.73 -8.68 2.91
C MET A 150 8.32 -9.41 1.70
N LEU A 151 9.56 -9.12 1.37
CA LEU A 151 10.42 -9.96 0.55
C LEU A 151 11.35 -10.74 1.47
N LEU A 152 11.31 -12.07 1.37
CA LEU A 152 11.99 -12.99 2.29
C LEU A 152 13.07 -13.77 1.55
N ASP A 153 14.14 -14.13 2.24
CA ASP A 153 15.14 -15.06 1.74
C ASP A 153 14.73 -16.53 1.95
N LYS A 154 15.62 -17.49 1.65
CA LYS A 154 15.34 -18.93 1.81
C LYS A 154 15.24 -19.40 3.27
N ASN A 155 15.75 -18.60 4.21
CA ASN A 155 15.68 -18.85 5.65
C ASN A 155 14.49 -18.14 6.31
N ASN A 156 13.62 -17.52 5.50
CA ASN A 156 12.53 -16.65 5.94
C ASN A 156 13.00 -15.38 6.67
N GLU A 157 14.24 -14.94 6.45
CA GLU A 157 14.72 -13.65 6.93
C GLU A 157 14.23 -12.52 6.02
N THR A 158 13.88 -11.39 6.63
CA THR A 158 13.40 -10.20 5.90
C THR A 158 14.53 -9.56 5.12
N VAL A 159 14.39 -9.48 3.80
CA VAL A 159 15.30 -8.74 2.91
C VAL A 159 14.79 -7.32 2.68
N TRP A 160 13.47 -7.17 2.59
CA TRP A 160 12.78 -5.89 2.41
C TRP A 160 11.37 -5.97 2.97
N GLU A 161 10.84 -4.88 3.52
CA GLU A 161 9.46 -4.81 4.01
C GLU A 161 8.83 -3.44 3.81
N SER A 162 7.51 -3.40 3.55
CA SER A 162 6.79 -2.15 3.32
C SER A 162 6.75 -1.24 4.55
N PHE A 163 6.79 -1.83 5.75
CA PHE A 163 6.74 -1.08 7.01
C PHE A 163 7.92 -0.12 7.21
N ASP A 164 9.08 -0.44 6.64
CA ASP A 164 10.27 0.43 6.63
C ASP A 164 10.18 1.59 5.62
N HIS A 165 9.15 1.60 4.79
CA HIS A 165 8.90 2.60 3.75
C HIS A 165 7.50 3.22 3.91
N PRO A 166 7.22 3.90 5.03
CA PRO A 166 5.88 4.43 5.29
C PRO A 166 5.48 5.52 4.28
N THR A 167 4.18 5.63 4.00
CA THR A 167 3.62 6.65 3.09
C THR A 167 2.91 7.76 3.86
N ASP A 168 1.62 7.62 4.09
CA ASP A 168 0.71 8.58 4.72
C ASP A 168 -0.04 7.96 5.91
N SER A 169 0.13 6.64 6.12
CA SER A 169 -0.56 5.87 7.14
C SER A 169 0.44 5.07 7.98
N LEU A 170 0.09 4.88 9.26
CA LEU A 170 0.67 3.84 10.12
C LEU A 170 -0.43 2.85 10.46
N VAL A 171 -0.17 1.57 10.23
CA VAL A 171 -1.08 0.48 10.62
C VAL A 171 -0.65 -0.15 11.94
N MET A 172 -1.52 -0.97 12.52
CA MET A 172 -1.19 -1.66 13.78
C MET A 172 0.06 -2.53 13.62
N GLY A 173 0.97 -2.43 14.59
CA GLY A 173 2.26 -3.14 14.57
C GLY A 173 3.37 -2.43 13.79
N GLN A 174 3.06 -1.45 12.94
CA GLN A 174 4.08 -0.64 12.26
C GLN A 174 4.68 0.40 13.22
N LYS A 175 5.99 0.58 13.17
CA LYS A 175 6.71 1.57 13.98
C LYS A 175 7.22 2.71 13.09
N LEU A 176 6.94 3.96 13.49
CA LEU A 176 7.59 5.13 12.90
C LEU A 176 8.95 5.35 13.58
N VAL A 177 10.01 4.86 12.95
CA VAL A 177 11.39 4.97 13.47
C VAL A 177 12.05 6.28 13.06
N VAL A 178 13.13 6.65 13.77
CA VAL A 178 13.91 7.87 13.52
C VAL A 178 14.33 7.96 12.04
N GLY A 179 14.17 9.14 11.46
CA GLY A 179 14.46 9.42 10.05
C GLY A 179 13.31 9.07 9.09
N LYS A 180 12.24 8.44 9.57
CA LYS A 180 11.03 8.15 8.78
C LYS A 180 9.95 9.19 8.99
N LYS A 181 9.07 9.30 7.99
CA LYS A 181 8.07 10.35 7.89
C LYS A 181 6.84 9.84 7.17
N LEU A 182 5.68 10.24 7.67
CA LEU A 182 4.40 10.19 6.99
C LEU A 182 4.18 11.54 6.30
N VAL A 183 3.80 11.52 5.03
CA VAL A 183 3.43 12.71 4.28
C VAL A 183 2.02 12.50 3.79
N SER A 184 1.11 13.44 4.08
CA SER A 184 -0.27 13.30 3.63
C SER A 184 -0.33 13.25 2.10
N SER A 185 -1.45 12.78 1.55
CA SER A 185 -1.74 13.02 0.13
C SER A 185 -2.19 14.48 -0.08
N ALA A 186 -2.05 15.00 -1.29
CA ALA A 186 -2.49 16.35 -1.64
C ALA A 186 -4.02 16.47 -1.62
N SER A 187 -4.72 15.37 -1.89
CA SER A 187 -6.17 15.30 -1.77
C SER A 187 -6.62 13.93 -1.22
N PRO A 188 -7.51 13.89 -0.20
CA PRO A 188 -8.05 12.64 0.35
C PRO A 188 -8.93 11.85 -0.62
N SER A 189 -9.47 12.48 -1.68
CA SER A 189 -10.49 11.89 -2.56
C SER A 189 -10.18 11.95 -4.05
N THR A 190 -9.17 12.71 -4.49
CA THR A 190 -8.96 12.95 -5.93
C THR A 190 -7.51 12.96 -6.39
N ASP A 191 -6.54 12.97 -5.47
CA ASP A 191 -5.12 12.97 -5.83
C ASP A 191 -4.27 12.37 -4.71
N LEU A 192 -4.32 11.04 -4.63
CA LEU A 192 -3.37 10.26 -3.85
C LEU A 192 -1.97 10.30 -4.47
N THR A 193 -1.84 10.72 -5.74
CA THR A 193 -0.57 10.66 -6.49
C THR A 193 0.41 11.77 -6.13
N LEU A 194 -0.08 12.89 -5.61
CA LEU A 194 0.78 13.99 -5.15
C LEU A 194 0.96 13.99 -3.63
N PRO A 195 2.20 14.15 -3.12
CA PRO A 195 2.41 14.40 -1.70
C PRO A 195 1.80 15.76 -1.35
N GLY A 196 1.04 15.78 -0.26
CA GLY A 196 0.57 16.98 0.40
C GLY A 196 1.69 17.64 1.22
N LEU A 197 1.33 18.75 1.85
CA LEU A 197 2.25 19.54 2.66
C LEU A 197 2.32 19.07 4.13
N PRO A 198 1.23 18.62 4.77
CA PRO A 198 1.30 18.11 6.14
C PRO A 198 2.13 16.84 6.24
N SER A 199 2.93 16.77 7.30
CA SER A 199 3.76 15.61 7.56
C SER A 199 4.01 15.37 9.04
N LEU A 200 4.22 14.11 9.37
CA LEU A 200 4.54 13.63 10.70
C LEU A 200 5.83 12.80 10.63
N SER A 201 6.87 13.18 11.35
CA SER A 201 8.18 12.54 11.30
C SER A 201 8.71 12.20 12.68
N MET A 202 9.49 11.14 12.76
CA MET A 202 10.28 10.83 13.95
C MET A 202 11.71 11.32 13.71
N THR A 203 12.14 12.31 14.46
CA THR A 203 13.51 12.87 14.42
C THR A 203 14.34 12.31 15.56
N GLU A 204 15.64 12.65 15.61
CA GLU A 204 16.48 12.32 16.77
C GLU A 204 16.05 13.02 18.07
N GLU A 205 15.30 14.13 17.94
CA GLU A 205 14.79 14.93 19.06
C GLU A 205 13.40 14.45 19.53
N GLY A 206 12.67 13.76 18.67
CA GLY A 206 11.39 13.11 18.96
C GLY A 206 10.37 13.25 17.83
N LEU A 207 9.08 13.20 18.15
CA LEU A 207 8.00 13.32 17.18
C LEU A 207 7.84 14.78 16.73
N SER A 208 7.72 14.98 15.42
CA SER A 208 7.63 16.30 14.78
C SER A 208 6.49 16.33 13.76
N ALA A 209 5.59 17.31 13.87
CA ALA A 209 4.54 17.59 12.89
C ALA A 209 4.82 18.93 12.19
N ARG A 210 4.90 18.91 10.87
CA ARG A 210 5.35 20.03 10.04
C ARG A 210 4.49 20.20 8.79
N LEU A 211 4.44 21.42 8.28
CA LEU A 211 3.97 21.75 6.95
C LEU A 211 5.18 22.04 6.07
N GLU A 212 5.37 21.24 5.02
CA GLU A 212 6.53 21.23 4.13
C GLU A 212 6.54 22.40 3.13
N ASN A 213 6.31 23.61 3.62
CA ASN A 213 6.45 24.84 2.86
C ASN A 213 7.92 25.27 2.74
N ASN A 214 8.18 26.34 2.00
CA ASN A 214 9.49 26.97 1.95
C ASN A 214 9.41 28.41 2.51
N PRO A 215 9.85 28.68 3.76
CA PRO A 215 10.44 27.73 4.72
C PRO A 215 9.40 26.81 5.37
N ALA A 216 9.85 25.66 5.88
CA ALA A 216 8.97 24.68 6.53
C ALA A 216 8.42 25.25 7.84
N GLN A 217 7.13 25.04 8.08
CA GLN A 217 6.45 25.52 9.28
C GLN A 217 6.24 24.38 10.27
N VAL A 218 6.74 24.55 11.50
CA VAL A 218 6.56 23.56 12.58
C VAL A 218 5.25 23.83 13.30
N TYR A 219 4.43 22.79 13.45
CA TYR A 219 3.19 22.83 14.23
C TYR A 219 3.37 22.17 15.60
N TYR A 220 4.19 21.14 15.67
CA TYR A 220 4.47 20.41 16.90
C TYR A 220 5.86 19.78 16.84
N ASP A 221 6.60 19.85 17.93
CA ASP A 221 7.84 19.09 18.16
C ASP A 221 7.83 18.66 19.62
N THR A 222 8.01 17.37 19.90
CA THR A 222 8.40 16.95 21.26
C THR A 222 9.85 17.36 21.47
N ARG A 223 10.17 17.97 22.61
CA ARG A 223 11.56 18.06 23.06
C ARG A 223 11.83 16.84 23.92
N ARG A 224 13.00 16.21 23.75
CA ARG A 224 13.43 15.05 24.54
C ARG A 224 13.35 15.26 26.06
N THR A 225 13.30 16.51 26.53
CA THR A 225 13.06 16.89 27.93
C THR A 225 11.64 16.60 28.43
N ASP A 226 10.64 16.56 27.56
CA ASP A 226 9.23 16.46 27.93
C ASP A 226 8.78 15.00 28.15
N LEU A 227 9.53 14.04 27.60
CA LEU A 227 9.28 12.59 27.77
C LEU A 227 9.70 12.04 29.14
N PHE A 228 10.54 12.76 29.89
CA PHE A 228 10.97 12.35 31.24
C PHE A 228 10.09 12.92 32.36
N TYR A 229 9.13 13.80 32.07
CA TYR A 229 8.20 14.32 33.07
C TYR A 229 6.88 13.54 33.19
N SER A 230 6.64 12.53 32.34
CA SER A 230 5.39 11.74 32.36
C SER A 230 5.46 10.45 33.20
N THR A 231 6.51 10.24 34.01
CA THR A 231 6.58 9.11 34.95
C THR A 231 6.90 9.56 36.38
N SER A 232 6.17 10.57 36.86
CA SER A 232 6.08 10.79 38.30
C SER A 232 4.83 11.60 38.65
N ASN A 233 3.75 10.92 39.04
CA ASN A 233 2.99 11.18 40.27
C ASN A 233 1.74 10.29 40.37
N PRO A 234 1.29 9.99 41.61
CA PRO A 234 1.49 8.75 42.34
C PRO A 234 0.32 7.77 42.27
#